data_AF-A0A067D4T3-F1
#
_entry.id   AF-A0A067D4T3-F1
#
_cell.length_a   1.000
_cell.length_b   1.000
_cell.length_c   1.000
_cell.angle_alpha   90.00
_cell.angle_beta   90.00
_cell.angle_gamma   90.00
#
_symmetry.space_group_name_H-M   'P 1'
#
loop_
_entity.id
_entity.type
_entity.pdbx_description
1 polymer ?
#
loop_
_entity_poly.entity_id
_entity_poly.type
_entity_poly.pdbx_seq_one_letter_code
_entity_poly.pdbx_strand_id
1 'polypeptide(L)'
;MAVVDTLSTHSPDEEYLGERQQPWIWSGDGEITEAFFEFSAEIGRIEKEIEKRNSDPSRRNRCGAGVLPYELLVPSSEPGVTCKGVPNSVSI
;
A
#
# COMPACT_ATOMS: atom_id res chain seq x y z
N MET A 1 -13.34 -18.93 -11.11
CA MET A 1 -12.47 -18.16 -10.18
C MET A 1 -11.39 -17.36 -10.90
N ALA A 2 -10.89 -17.80 -12.06
CA ALA A 2 -9.84 -17.12 -12.83
C ALA A 2 -9.96 -15.59 -12.97
N VAL A 3 -11.16 -15.04 -13.22
CA VAL A 3 -11.32 -13.58 -13.38
C VAL A 3 -11.02 -12.82 -12.09
N VAL A 4 -11.57 -13.28 -10.95
CA VAL A 4 -11.35 -12.62 -9.66
C VAL A 4 -9.89 -12.73 -9.24
N ASP A 5 -9.28 -13.90 -9.45
CA ASP A 5 -7.86 -14.10 -9.13
C ASP A 5 -6.97 -13.17 -9.97
N THR A 6 -7.29 -12.98 -11.25
CA THR A 6 -6.56 -12.08 -12.15
C THR A 6 -6.73 -10.62 -11.70
N LEU A 7 -7.96 -10.18 -11.40
CA LEU A 7 -8.24 -8.81 -10.95
C LEU A 7 -7.69 -8.50 -9.55
N SER A 8 -7.39 -9.53 -8.74
CA SER A 8 -6.83 -9.39 -7.39
C SER A 8 -5.30 -9.48 -7.36
N THR A 9 -4.67 -9.61 -8.53
CA THR A 9 -3.21 -9.83 -8.64
C THR A 9 -2.50 -8.51 -8.89
N HIS A 10 -1.55 -8.18 -8.04
CA HIS A 10 -0.62 -7.07 -8.25
C HIS A 10 0.45 -7.44 -9.28
N SER A 11 0.68 -6.53 -10.24
CA SER A 11 1.77 -6.64 -11.21
C SER A 11 3.14 -6.51 -10.52
N PRO A 12 4.20 -7.20 -11.02
CA PRO A 12 5.57 -6.95 -10.58
C PRO A 12 6.05 -5.51 -10.80
N ASP A 13 5.47 -4.83 -11.78
CA ASP A 13 5.82 -3.47 -12.18
C ASP A 13 4.85 -2.41 -11.62
N GLU A 14 4.04 -2.76 -10.61
CA GLU A 14 3.06 -1.84 -10.01
C GLU A 14 3.76 -0.71 -9.22
N GLU A 15 3.21 0.51 -9.29
CA GLU A 15 3.67 1.64 -8.49
C GLU A 15 2.64 1.96 -7.39
N TYR A 16 3.07 1.80 -6.14
CA TYR A 16 2.20 2.00 -4.98
C TYR A 16 2.17 3.45 -4.49
N LEU A 17 1.19 3.75 -3.65
CA LEU A 17 1.06 5.05 -3.01
C LEU A 17 2.32 5.39 -2.22
N GLY A 18 2.89 6.57 -2.46
CA GLY A 18 4.14 7.01 -1.83
C GLY A 18 5.40 6.49 -2.54
N GLU A 19 5.24 5.71 -3.61
CA GLU A 19 6.30 5.29 -4.51
C GLU A 19 6.19 6.00 -5.85
N ARG A 20 7.33 6.07 -6.54
CA ARG A 20 7.39 6.59 -7.90
C ARG A 20 8.63 6.06 -8.61
N GLN A 21 8.51 5.75 -9.89
CA GLN A 21 9.68 5.58 -10.75
C GLN A 21 10.49 6.88 -10.84
N GLN A 22 11.80 6.76 -10.64
CA GLN A 22 12.75 7.88 -10.74
C GLN A 22 12.41 9.08 -9.82
N PRO A 23 12.30 8.88 -8.49
CA PRO A 23 11.74 9.86 -7.56
C PRO A 23 12.58 11.14 -7.42
N TRP A 24 13.85 11.13 -7.85
CA TRP A 24 14.77 12.27 -7.75
C TRP A 24 14.83 13.16 -9.00
N ILE A 25 14.33 12.69 -10.13
CA ILE A 25 14.54 13.36 -11.45
C ILE A 25 13.25 13.60 -12.23
N TRP A 26 12.10 13.19 -11.69
CA TRP A 26 10.80 13.44 -12.32
C TRP A 26 10.40 14.93 -12.29
N SER A 27 11.00 15.71 -11.39
CA SER A 27 10.85 17.16 -11.28
C SER A 27 12.23 17.81 -11.14
N GLY A 28 12.43 18.95 -11.80
CA GLY A 28 13.60 19.81 -11.56
C GLY A 28 13.44 20.74 -10.36
N ASP A 29 12.26 20.73 -9.73
CA ASP A 29 11.94 21.52 -8.55
C ASP A 29 12.27 20.72 -7.28
N GLY A 30 13.20 21.26 -6.49
CA GLY A 30 13.63 20.66 -5.22
C GLY A 30 12.52 20.63 -4.17
N GLU A 31 11.66 21.65 -4.11
CA GLU A 31 10.58 21.72 -3.11
C GLU A 31 9.51 20.64 -3.37
N ILE A 32 9.16 20.43 -4.64
CA ILE A 32 8.23 19.37 -5.05
C ILE A 32 8.79 17.98 -4.72
N THR A 33 10.09 17.80 -4.95
CA THR A 33 10.78 16.55 -4.69
C THR A 33 10.84 16.25 -3.19
N GLU A 34 11.18 17.25 -2.37
CA GLU A 34 11.18 17.14 -0.91
C GLU A 34 9.77 16.82 -0.36
N ALA A 35 8.75 17.55 -0.82
CA ALA A 35 7.36 17.30 -0.42
C ALA A 35 6.89 15.86 -0.76
N PHE A 36 7.35 15.30 -1.87
CA PHE A 36 7.09 13.90 -2.21
C PHE A 36 7.74 12.93 -1.21
N PHE A 37 8.97 13.19 -0.77
CA PHE A 37 9.62 12.35 0.25
C PHE A 37 8.96 12.46 1.62
N GLU A 38 8.49 13.65 2.00
CA GLU A 38 7.69 13.81 3.22
C GLU A 38 6.39 13.02 3.15
N PHE A 39 5.70 13.07 2.01
CA PHE A 39 4.51 12.26 1.76
C PHE A 39 4.82 10.76 1.85
N SER A 40 5.85 10.28 1.16
CA SER A 40 6.28 8.87 1.20
C SER A 40 6.59 8.41 2.63
N ALA A 41 7.27 9.26 3.42
CA ALA A 41 7.56 8.98 4.81
C ALA A 41 6.28 8.88 5.68
N GLU A 42 5.28 9.73 5.44
CA GLU A 42 4.00 9.67 6.16
C GLU A 42 3.19 8.42 5.79
N ILE A 43 3.19 8.03 4.51
CA ILE A 43 2.58 6.77 4.06
C ILE A 43 3.21 5.57 4.79
N GLY A 44 4.53 5.53 4.93
CA GLY A 44 5.22 4.50 5.72
C GLY A 44 4.89 4.52 7.22
N ARG A 45 4.53 5.67 7.80
CA ARG A 45 4.03 5.74 9.19
C ARG A 45 2.61 5.20 9.31
N ILE A 46 1.75 5.50 8.33
CA ILE A 46 0.37 4.99 8.26
C ILE A 46 0.37 3.47 8.20
N GLU A 47 1.27 2.86 7.42
CA GLU A 47 1.42 1.42 7.36
C GLU A 47 1.67 0.80 8.75
N LYS A 48 2.62 1.36 9.52
CA LYS A 48 2.90 0.93 10.90
C LYS A 48 1.73 1.13 11.84
N GLU A 49 0.96 2.19 11.66
CA GLU A 49 -0.25 2.44 12.45
C GLU A 49 -1.36 1.43 12.10
N ILE A 50 -1.49 1.02 10.84
CA ILE A 50 -2.41 -0.06 10.43
C ILE A 50 -2.00 -1.39 11.07
N GLU A 51 -0.70 -1.73 11.02
CA GLU A 51 -0.15 -2.93 11.66
C GLU A 51 -0.47 -2.93 13.16
N LYS A 52 -0.17 -1.85 13.87
CA LYS A 52 -0.48 -1.67 15.28
C LYS A 52 -1.97 -1.85 15.58
N ARG A 53 -2.85 -1.32 14.74
CA ARG A 53 -4.30 -1.48 14.88
C ARG A 53 -4.77 -2.91 14.63
N ASN A 54 -4.13 -3.64 13.72
CA ASN A 54 -4.41 -5.05 13.48
C ASN A 54 -3.96 -5.92 14.66
N SER A 55 -2.87 -5.54 15.35
CA SER A 55 -2.41 -6.24 16.56
C SER A 55 -3.20 -5.92 17.84
N ASP A 56 -4.05 -4.89 17.83
CA ASP A 56 -4.82 -4.47 19.00
C ASP A 56 -6.07 -5.35 19.21
N PRO A 57 -6.12 -6.20 20.26
CA PRO A 57 -7.24 -7.11 20.51
C PRO A 57 -8.54 -6.39 20.90
N SER A 58 -8.47 -5.12 21.29
CA SER A 58 -9.67 -4.31 21.55
C SER A 58 -10.43 -4.00 20.24
N ARG A 59 -9.74 -4.02 19.09
CA ARG A 59 -10.29 -3.75 17.76
C ARG A 59 -10.80 -5.02 17.09
N ARG A 60 -11.93 -5.51 17.58
CA ARG A 60 -12.55 -6.80 17.18
C ARG A 60 -12.94 -6.93 15.70
N ASN A 61 -13.07 -5.84 14.97
CA ASN A 61 -13.46 -5.83 13.55
C ASN A 61 -12.25 -5.83 12.59
N ARG A 62 -11.06 -6.16 13.07
CA ARG A 62 -9.82 -6.12 12.27
C ARG A 62 -9.17 -7.48 12.07
N CYS A 63 -9.25 -8.34 13.08
CA CYS A 63 -8.68 -9.68 13.09
C CYS A 63 -9.66 -10.63 13.79
N GLY A 64 -9.81 -11.85 13.28
CA GLY A 64 -10.72 -12.85 13.85
C GLY A 64 -10.31 -14.27 13.49
N ALA A 65 -10.92 -15.27 14.12
CA ALA A 65 -10.64 -16.67 13.81
C ALA A 65 -11.00 -16.96 12.35
N GLY A 66 -9.99 -17.33 11.54
CA GLY A 66 -10.16 -17.58 10.10
C GLY A 66 -10.32 -16.33 9.24
N VAL A 67 -10.16 -15.12 9.80
CA VAL A 67 -10.24 -13.85 9.08
C VAL A 67 -8.86 -13.22 9.05
N LEU A 68 -8.33 -12.97 7.84
CA LEU A 68 -7.08 -12.26 7.66
C LEU A 68 -7.17 -10.85 8.26
N PRO A 69 -6.06 -10.31 8.79
CA PRO A 69 -6.01 -8.92 9.23
C PRO A 69 -6.50 -7.96 8.14
N TYR A 70 -7.16 -6.87 8.54
CA TYR A 70 -7.60 -5.86 7.58
C TYR A 70 -6.39 -5.07 7.05
N GLU A 71 -5.91 -5.47 5.87
CA GLU A 71 -4.71 -4.92 5.23
C GLU A 71 -4.96 -4.31 3.84
N LEU A 72 -6.21 -4.26 3.38
CA LEU A 72 -6.58 -3.70 2.06
C LEU A 72 -6.17 -2.23 1.87
N LEU A 73 -5.84 -1.51 2.95
CA LEU A 73 -5.37 -0.12 2.92
C LEU A 73 -3.91 0.02 3.38
N VAL A 74 -3.19 -1.10 3.54
CA VAL A 74 -1.73 -1.06 3.70
C VAL A 74 -1.14 -0.58 2.36
N PRO A 75 -0.35 0.50 2.35
CA PRO A 75 0.11 1.14 1.12
C PRO A 75 0.97 0.24 0.24
N SER A 76 1.93 -0.48 0.83
CA SER A 76 2.90 -1.30 0.11
C SER A 76 2.44 -2.75 -0.06
N SER A 77 2.93 -3.41 -1.12
CA SER A 77 2.65 -4.82 -1.38
C SER A 77 3.71 -5.48 -2.25
N GLU A 78 3.73 -6.80 -2.17
CA GLU A 78 4.53 -7.63 -3.07
C GLU A 78 3.69 -8.01 -4.31
N PRO A 79 4.32 -8.43 -5.41
CA PRO A 79 3.59 -8.93 -6.57
C PRO A 79 2.74 -10.16 -6.23
N GLY A 80 1.57 -10.31 -6.87
CA GLY A 80 0.67 -11.43 -6.63
C GLY A 80 -0.63 -11.06 -5.91
N VAL A 81 -1.34 -12.09 -5.42
CA VAL A 81 -2.58 -11.91 -4.64
C VAL A 81 -2.21 -11.86 -3.16
N THR A 82 -2.17 -10.65 -2.60
CA THR A 82 -1.61 -10.40 -1.25
C THR A 82 -2.62 -9.85 -0.25
N CYS A 83 -3.82 -9.44 -0.69
CA CYS A 83 -4.83 -8.77 0.13
C CYS A 83 -4.36 -7.45 0.78
N LYS A 84 -3.34 -6.81 0.19
CA LYS A 84 -2.78 -5.52 0.61
C LYS A 84 -2.13 -4.79 -0.56
N GLY A 85 -1.83 -3.50 -0.39
CA GLY A 85 -1.26 -2.66 -1.42
C GLY A 85 -2.29 -1.68 -1.98
N VAL A 86 -1.90 -0.42 -2.06
CA VAL A 86 -2.71 0.65 -2.66
C VAL A 86 -1.96 1.18 -3.88
N PRO A 87 -2.35 0.76 -5.11
CA PRO A 87 -1.77 1.30 -6.34
C PRO A 87 -2.03 2.80 -6.48
N ASN A 88 -1.14 3.50 -7.20
CA ASN A 88 -1.32 4.92 -7.51
C ASN A 88 -2.51 5.20 -8.45
N SER A 89 -3.01 4.18 -9.16
CA SER A 89 -4.04 4.32 -10.19
C SER A 89 -4.98 3.12 -10.25
N VAL A 90 -6.05 3.22 -11.05
CA VAL A 90 -6.90 2.06 -11.38
C VAL A 90 -6.20 1.28 -12.48
N SER A 91 -5.28 0.39 -12.08
CA SER A 91 -4.43 -0.41 -12.98
C SER A 91 -5.04 -1.76 -13.36
N ILE A 92 -6.06 -2.22 -12.63
CA ILE A 92 -6.80 -3.47 -12.87
C ILE A 92 -8.24 -3.39 -12.35
#